data_AF-E3Q1U4-F1
#
_entry.id   AF-E3Q1U4-F1
#
_cell.length_a   1.000
_cell.length_b   1.000
_cell.length_c   1.000
_cell.angle_alpha   90.00
_cell.angle_beta   90.00
_cell.angle_gamma   90.00
#
_symmetry.space_group_name_H-M   'P 1'
#
loop_
_entity.id
_entity.type
_entity.pdbx_description
1 polymer ?
#
loop_
_entity_poly.entity_id
_entity_poly.type
_entity_poly.pdbx_seq_one_letter_code
_entity_poly.pdbx_strand_id
1 'polypeptide(L)'
;ISQTAVEMARRGVSVEVFTRATSSDQPPAVELAPGVLVRHIPAGPFEPLERGELPSQLCAFTSGVLRTEAFQEPGYYDLIHS
;
A
#
# COMPACT_ATOMS: atom_id res chain seq x y z
N ILE A 1 1.95 -9.78 7.63
CA ILE A 1 2.26 -8.36 7.32
C ILE A 1 1.88 -7.45 8.49
N SER A 2 0.61 -7.42 8.93
CA SER A 2 0.15 -6.53 10.02
C SER A 2 1.01 -6.63 11.30
N GLN A 3 1.28 -7.82 11.85
CA GLN A 3 2.09 -7.96 13.07
C GLN A 3 3.52 -7.41 12.89
N THR A 4 4.19 -7.73 11.79
CA THR A 4 5.56 -7.27 11.51
C THR A 4 5.62 -5.75 11.37
N ALA A 5 4.69 -5.16 10.62
CA ALA A 5 4.62 -3.71 10.42
C ALA A 5 4.40 -2.97 11.76
N VAL A 6 3.51 -3.49 12.61
CA VAL A 6 3.25 -2.94 13.93
C VAL A 6 4.49 -3.03 14.83
N GLU A 7 5.22 -4.15 14.82
CA GLU A 7 6.46 -4.28 15.60
C GLU A 7 7.58 -3.37 15.09
N MET A 8 7.65 -3.09 13.78
CA MET A 8 8.58 -2.10 13.23
C MET A 8 8.21 -0.68 13.70
N ALA A 9 6.93 -0.31 13.65
CA ALA A 9 6.46 0.98 14.14
C ALA A 9 6.73 1.19 15.64
N ARG A 10 6.54 0.14 16.45
CA ARG A 10 6.89 0.15 17.89
C ARG A 10 8.37 0.39 18.15
N ARG A 11 9.25 0.06 17.20
CA ARG A 11 10.70 0.32 17.26
C ARG A 11 11.10 1.66 16.65
N GLY A 12 10.13 2.50 16.28
CA GLY A 12 10.35 3.83 15.71
C GLY A 12 10.48 3.86 14.19
N VAL A 13 10.16 2.77 13.49
CA VAL A 13 10.17 2.72 12.02
C VAL A 13 8.75 2.83 11.50
N SER A 14 8.37 3.99 10.96
CA SER A 14 7.07 4.18 10.31
C SER A 14 6.94 3.25 9.10
N VAL A 15 5.77 2.63 8.93
CA VAL A 15 5.51 1.68 7.84
C VAL A 15 4.28 2.09 7.05
N GLU A 16 4.40 2.19 5.74
CA GLU A 16 3.27 2.33 4.82
C GLU A 16 3.13 1.06 3.97
N VAL A 17 1.96 0.42 4.06
CA VAL A 17 1.63 -0.79 3.32
C VAL A 17 0.76 -0.43 2.13
N PHE A 18 1.27 -0.64 0.93
CA PHE A 18 0.50 -0.54 -0.30
C PHE A 18 -0.23 -1.85 -0.58
N THR A 19 -1.53 -1.78 -0.80
CA THR A 19 -2.34 -2.93 -1.22
C THR A 19 -3.39 -2.52 -2.24
N ARG A 20 -3.91 -3.46 -3.01
CA ARG A 20 -4.92 -3.17 -4.04
C ARG A 20 -6.24 -2.82 -3.38
N ALA A 21 -6.92 -1.79 -3.88
CA ALA A 21 -8.30 -1.50 -3.52
C ALA A 21 -9.22 -2.59 -4.09
N THR A 22 -10.05 -3.17 -3.23
CA THR A 22 -11.02 -4.23 -3.60
C THR A 22 -12.46 -3.74 -3.57
N SER A 23 -12.69 -2.47 -3.20
CA SER A 23 -13.99 -1.78 -3.26
C SER A 23 -13.77 -0.31 -3.57
N SER A 24 -14.71 0.33 -4.28
CA SER A 24 -14.70 1.79 -4.51
C SER A 24 -14.90 2.60 -3.23
N ASP A 25 -15.54 1.99 -2.23
CA ASP A 25 -15.91 2.64 -0.98
C ASP A 25 -14.80 2.56 0.07
N GLN A 26 -13.70 1.86 -0.24
CA GLN A 26 -12.54 1.82 0.62
C GLN A 26 -11.89 3.21 0.69
N PRO A 27 -11.62 3.72 1.90
CA PRO A 27 -10.85 4.94 2.05
C PRO A 27 -9.47 4.78 1.39
N PRO A 28 -8.96 5.81 0.69
CA PRO A 28 -7.67 5.73 0.00
C PRO A 28 -6.51 5.37 0.92
N ALA A 29 -6.55 5.77 2.20
CA ALA A 29 -5.61 5.36 3.22
C ALA A 29 -6.26 5.26 4.60
N VAL A 30 -5.76 4.37 5.45
CA VAL A 30 -6.20 4.18 6.84
C VAL A 30 -5.02 3.92 7.76
N GLU A 31 -5.05 4.49 8.96
CA GLU A 31 -4.09 4.13 10.01
C GLU A 31 -4.52 2.81 10.65
N LEU A 32 -3.67 1.78 10.54
CA LEU A 32 -3.93 0.45 11.11
C LEU A 32 -3.53 0.39 12.59
N ALA A 33 -2.46 1.10 12.94
CA ALA A 33 -1.91 1.28 14.28
C ALA A 33 -1.00 2.52 14.27
N PRO A 34 -0.62 3.08 15.43
CA PRO A 34 0.30 4.21 15.49
C PRO A 34 1.58 3.95 14.67
N GLY A 35 1.80 4.78 13.64
CA GLY A 35 2.94 4.67 12.73
C GLY A 35 2.83 3.61 11.63
N VAL A 36 1.65 2.98 11.46
CA VAL A 36 1.37 2.03 10.37
C VAL A 36 0.19 2.53 9.53
N LEU A 37 0.48 2.95 8.30
CA LEU A 37 -0.51 3.37 7.32
C LEU A 37 -0.75 2.24 6.31
N VAL A 38 -2.01 2.02 5.93
CA VAL A 38 -2.37 1.14 4.80
C VAL A 38 -2.97 2.02 3.72
N ARG A 39 -2.40 1.96 2.51
CA ARG A 39 -2.90 2.67 1.33
C ARG A 39 -3.52 1.70 0.34
N HIS A 40 -4.76 1.98 -0.04
CA HIS A 40 -5.50 1.24 -1.05
C HIS A 40 -5.26 1.87 -2.42
N ILE A 41 -4.56 1.15 -3.30
CA ILE A 41 -4.24 1.58 -4.66
C ILE A 41 -5.32 1.05 -5.62
N PRO A 42 -6.05 1.92 -6.33
CA PRO A 42 -6.94 1.50 -7.40
C PRO A 42 -6.13 0.85 -8.53
N ALA A 43 -6.31 -0.46 -8.71
CA ALA A 43 -5.72 -1.21 -9.81
C ALA A 43 -6.66 -2.36 -10.18
N GLY A 44 -7.14 -2.32 -11.42
CA GLY A 44 -8.15 -3.28 -11.88
C GLY A 44 -9.53 -3.07 -11.26
N PRO A 45 -10.41 -4.08 -11.34
CA PRO A 45 -11.78 -3.98 -10.87
C PRO A 45 -11.86 -3.97 -9.33
N PHE A 46 -12.89 -3.33 -8.79
CA PHE A 46 -13.19 -3.26 -7.35
C PHE A 46 -13.91 -4.52 -6.86
N GLU A 47 -13.26 -5.66 -7.01
CA GLU A 47 -13.74 -6.96 -6.55
C GLU A 47 -12.54 -7.85 -6.19
N PRO A 48 -12.70 -8.89 -5.37
CA PRO A 48 -11.65 -9.89 -5.14
C PRO A 48 -11.16 -10.49 -6.47
N LEU A 49 -9.85 -10.73 -6.56
CA LEU A 49 -9.24 -11.37 -7.74
C LEU A 49 -8.56 -12.67 -7.32
N GLU A 50 -8.64 -13.68 -8.17
CA GLU A 50 -7.90 -14.91 -8.01
C GLU A 50 -6.40 -14.68 -8.24
N ARG A 51 -5.57 -15.53 -7.65
CA ARG A 51 -4.10 -15.40 -7.75
C ARG A 51 -3.60 -15.33 -9.19
N GLY A 52 -4.24 -16.07 -10.10
CA GLY A 52 -3.88 -16.10 -11.53
C GLY A 52 -4.19 -14.80 -12.28
N GLU A 53 -5.06 -13.95 -11.74
CA GLU A 53 -5.49 -12.70 -12.36
C GLU A 53 -4.63 -11.51 -11.93
N LEU A 54 -4.01 -11.58 -10.75
CA LEU A 54 -3.17 -10.53 -10.17
C LEU A 54 -2.05 -10.02 -11.10
N PRO A 55 -1.34 -10.87 -11.89
CA PRO A 55 -0.26 -10.38 -12.76
C PRO A 55 -0.71 -9.30 -13.73
N SER A 56 -1.95 -9.37 -14.23
CA SER A 56 -2.50 -8.38 -15.16
C SER A 56 -2.68 -6.98 -14.54
N GLN A 57 -2.67 -6.88 -13.21
CA GLN A 57 -2.89 -5.64 -12.47
C GLN A 57 -1.59 -5.00 -11.98
N LEU A 58 -0.43 -5.66 -12.13
CA LEU A 58 0.84 -5.19 -11.57
C LEU A 58 1.27 -3.84 -12.15
N CYS A 59 1.07 -3.60 -13.44
CA CYS A 59 1.38 -2.30 -14.05
C CYS A 59 0.55 -1.17 -13.43
N ALA A 60 -0.78 -1.34 -13.38
CA ALA A 60 -1.67 -0.34 -12.79
C ALA A 60 -1.36 -0.09 -11.31
N PHE A 61 -1.11 -1.17 -10.55
CA PHE A 61 -0.74 -1.09 -9.14
C PHE A 61 0.58 -0.32 -8.94
N THR A 62 1.62 -0.68 -9.70
CA THR A 62 2.94 -0.03 -9.62
C THR A 62 2.84 1.45 -9.96
N SER A 63 2.11 1.81 -11.02
CA SER A 63 1.87 3.22 -11.37
C SER A 63 1.17 3.98 -10.26
N GLY A 64 0.22 3.36 -9.54
CA GLY A 64 -0.43 3.97 -8.39
C GLY A 64 0.51 4.18 -7.19
N VAL A 65 1.41 3.23 -6.92
CA VAL A 65 2.44 3.38 -5.88
C VAL A 65 3.40 4.52 -6.24
N LEU A 66 3.93 4.54 -7.46
CA LEU A 66 4.82 5.61 -7.93
C LEU A 66 4.14 6.98 -7.91
N ARG A 67 2.85 7.05 -8.25
CA ARG A 67 2.09 8.29 -8.14
C ARG A 67 1.97 8.77 -6.70
N THR A 68 1.84 7.86 -5.74
CA THR A 68 1.81 8.22 -4.32
C THR A 68 3.15 8.78 -3.87
N GLU A 69 4.25 8.13 -4.28
CA GLU A 69 5.61 8.58 -3.95
C GLU A 69 5.91 9.96 -4.55
N ALA A 70 5.46 10.24 -5.77
CA ALA A 70 5.65 11.53 -6.44
C ALA A 70 5.00 12.74 -5.72
N PHE A 71 4.09 12.51 -4.76
CA PHE A 71 3.51 13.56 -3.92
C PHE A 71 4.29 13.82 -2.63
N GLN A 72 5.40 13.12 -2.43
CA GLN A 72 6.26 13.29 -1.27
C GLN A 72 7.57 13.99 -1.66
N GLU A 73 8.24 14.54 -0.66
CA GLU A 73 9.59 15.07 -0.84
C GLU A 73 10.58 13.94 -1.14
N PRO A 74 11.65 14.21 -1.92
CA PRO A 74 12.69 13.22 -2.16
C PRO A 74 13.26 12.65 -0.84
N GLY A 75 13.40 11.32 -0.78
CA GLY A 75 13.88 10.63 0.41
C GLY A 75 12.80 10.30 1.44
N TYR A 76 11.51 10.46 1.10
CA TYR A 76 10.41 10.12 2.00
C TYR A 76 10.37 8.63 2.40
N TYR A 77 10.70 7.73 1.47
CA TYR A 77 10.85 6.30 1.77
C TYR A 77 12.33 5.92 1.76
N ASP A 78 12.85 5.50 2.91
CA ASP A 78 14.23 4.99 3.04
C ASP A 78 14.40 3.59 2.42
N LEU A 79 13.33 2.79 2.39
CA LEU A 79 13.33 1.40 1.93
C LEU A 79 11.97 1.00 1.35
N ILE A 80 11.99 0.25 0.23
CA ILE A 80 10.82 -0.41 -0.35
C ILE A 80 11.05 -1.92 -0.37
N HIS A 81 10.03 -2.70 0.04
CA HIS A 81 10.08 -4.16 0.08
C HIS A 81 8.76 -4.78 -0.40
N SER A 82 8.83 -5.96 -1.04
CA SER A 82 7.71 -6.71 -1.62
C SER A 82 7.62 -8.12 -1.08
#